data_AF-A0A6N8JLP1-F1
#
_entry.id   AF-A0A6N8JLP1-F1
#
_cell.length_a   1.000
_cell.length_b   1.000
_cell.length_c   1.000
_cell.angle_alpha   90.00
_cell.angle_beta   90.00
_cell.angle_gamma   90.00
#
_symmetry.space_group_name_H-M   'P 1'
#
loop_
_entity.id
_entity.type
_entity.pdbx_description
1 polymer ?
#
loop_
_entity_poly.entity_id
_entity_poly.type
_entity_poly.pdbx_seq_one_letter_code
_entity_poly.pdbx_strand_id
1 'polypeptide(L)'
;MLTQCKGYLLDEQKGDFVNDRGEKISYHKARFYDLDSRKIFKVSVPTDADALPEEQVHCELSFEVIAGEKFTKLAYRGYNLL
;
A
#
# COMPACT_ATOMS: atom_id res chain seq x y z
N MET A 1 -7.84 7.77 -9.31
CA MET A 1 -8.21 8.82 -8.32
C MET A 1 -7.15 8.81 -7.24
N LEU A 2 -6.63 9.97 -6.82
CA LEU A 2 -5.67 10.06 -5.71
C LEU A 2 -6.41 10.31 -4.39
N THR A 3 -5.92 9.71 -3.30
CA THR A 3 -6.41 9.90 -1.95
C THR A 3 -5.25 10.00 -0.97
N GLN A 4 -5.45 10.70 0.14
CA GLN A 4 -4.43 10.91 1.16
C GLN A 4 -5.01 10.65 2.55
N CYS A 5 -4.16 10.24 3.49
CA CYS A 5 -4.50 10.19 4.91
C CYS A 5 -3.25 10.37 5.76
N LYS A 6 -3.42 10.81 7.02
CA LYS A 6 -2.33 10.80 7.99
C LYS A 6 -2.22 9.41 8.60
N GLY A 7 -1.01 8.87 8.65
CA GLY A 7 -0.84 7.49 9.08
C GLY A 7 0.61 7.10 9.34
N TYR A 8 0.81 5.83 9.60
CA TYR A 8 2.13 5.21 9.69
C TYR A 8 2.12 3.78 9.16
N LEU A 9 3.27 3.32 8.69
CA LEU A 9 3.48 1.93 8.27
C LEU A 9 3.46 1.01 9.49
N LEU A 10 2.73 -0.12 9.35
CA LEU A 10 2.72 -1.19 10.34
C LEU A 10 3.70 -2.30 9.98
N ASP A 11 3.61 -2.77 8.74
CA ASP A 11 4.44 -3.85 8.22
C ASP A 11 4.38 -3.90 6.68
N GLU A 12 5.41 -4.53 6.10
CA GLU A 12 5.48 -4.89 4.69
C GLU A 12 5.52 -6.41 4.50
N GLN A 13 4.94 -6.88 3.39
CA GLN A 13 5.02 -8.26 2.95
C GLN A 13 5.35 -8.30 1.46
N LYS A 14 6.48 -8.92 1.13
CA LYS A 14 6.91 -9.15 -0.25
C LYS A 14 7.33 -10.59 -0.47
N GLY A 15 7.13 -11.07 -1.69
CA GLY A 15 7.55 -12.42 -2.06
C GLY A 15 7.13 -12.79 -3.46
N ASP A 16 7.53 -13.99 -3.84
CA ASP A 16 7.24 -14.60 -5.13
C ASP A 16 6.61 -15.98 -4.91
N PHE A 17 5.67 -16.36 -5.75
CA PHE A 17 5.18 -17.75 -5.84
C PHE A 17 4.89 -18.12 -7.28
N VAL A 18 4.83 -19.43 -7.56
CA VAL A 18 4.41 -19.94 -8.87
C VAL A 18 2.97 -20.40 -8.73
N ASN A 19 2.08 -19.89 -9.58
CA ASN A 19 0.68 -20.31 -9.56
C ASN A 19 0.47 -21.68 -10.23
N ASP A 20 -0.75 -22.21 -10.18
CA ASP A 20 -1.10 -23.52 -10.77
C ASP A 20 -0.89 -23.59 -12.29
N ARG A 21 -0.66 -22.46 -12.96
CA ARG A 21 -0.37 -22.35 -14.40
C ARG A 21 1.13 -22.26 -14.72
N GLY A 22 2.00 -22.32 -13.69
CA GLY A 22 3.44 -22.18 -13.86
C GLY A 22 3.93 -20.74 -13.98
N GLU A 23 3.07 -19.74 -13.78
CA GLU A 23 3.45 -18.33 -13.87
C GLU A 23 4.05 -17.85 -12.56
N LYS A 24 5.21 -17.17 -12.63
CA LYS A 24 5.81 -16.51 -11.47
C LYS A 24 5.02 -15.23 -11.16
N ILE A 25 4.41 -15.18 -9.98
CA ILE A 25 3.67 -14.03 -9.46
C ILE A 25 4.48 -13.42 -8.32
N SER A 26 4.89 -12.16 -8.51
CA SER A 26 5.47 -11.33 -7.45
C SER A 26 4.39 -10.51 -6.77
N TYR A 27 4.44 -10.42 -5.45
CA TYR A 27 3.54 -9.56 -4.68
C TYR A 27 4.34 -8.69 -3.71
N HIS A 28 3.88 -7.45 -3.56
CA HIS A 28 4.37 -6.50 -2.58
C HIS A 28 3.17 -5.74 -2.00
N LYS A 29 2.95 -5.90 -0.69
CA LYS A 29 1.83 -5.34 0.05
C LYS A 29 2.35 -4.65 1.31
N ALA A 30 1.66 -3.61 1.74
CA ALA A 30 1.93 -2.92 2.99
C ALA A 30 0.63 -2.68 3.76
N ARG A 31 0.73 -2.65 5.09
CA ARG A 31 -0.37 -2.26 5.97
C ARG A 31 -0.08 -0.92 6.62
N PHE A 32 -1.08 -0.06 6.64
CA PHE A 32 -1.00 1.26 7.26
C PHE A 32 -2.11 1.41 8.29
N TYR A 33 -1.82 2.18 9.33
CA TYR A 33 -2.81 2.67 10.27
C TYR A 33 -3.19 4.11 9.92
N ASP A 34 -4.46 4.35 9.64
CA ASP A 34 -5.03 5.68 9.43
C ASP A 34 -5.31 6.34 10.79
N LEU A 35 -4.66 7.48 11.05
CA LEU A 35 -4.81 8.24 12.29
C LEU A 35 -6.18 8.94 12.38
N ASP A 36 -6.76 9.32 11.25
CA ASP A 36 -8.03 10.04 11.19
C ASP A 36 -9.19 9.07 11.40
N SER A 37 -9.24 8.00 10.61
CA SER A 37 -10.34 7.02 10.69
C SER A 37 -10.12 5.91 11.72
N ARG A 38 -8.93 5.81 12.31
CA ARG A 38 -8.51 4.78 13.27
C ARG A 38 -8.69 3.36 12.73
N LYS A 39 -8.35 3.17 11.47
CA LYS A 39 -8.51 1.88 10.77
C LYS A 39 -7.19 1.41 10.17
N ILE A 40 -7.04 0.10 10.15
CA ILE A 40 -5.97 -0.57 9.41
C ILE A 40 -6.46 -0.86 8.00
N PHE A 41 -5.65 -0.55 7.00
CA PHE A 41 -5.92 -0.90 5.62
C PHE A 41 -4.67 -1.45 4.94
N LYS A 42 -4.90 -2.27 3.91
CA LYS A 42 -3.85 -2.94 3.15
C LYS A 42 -3.80 -2.36 1.74
N VAL A 43 -2.60 -2.06 1.26
CA VAL A 43 -2.38 -1.53 -0.07
C VAL A 43 -1.43 -2.43 -0.86
N SER A 44 -1.49 -2.29 -2.19
CA SER A 44 -0.46 -2.84 -3.07
C SER A 44 0.67 -1.83 -3.19
N VAL A 45 1.91 -2.30 -3.24
CA VAL A 45 3.07 -1.43 -3.48
C VAL A 45 3.60 -1.74 -4.88
N PRO A 46 3.35 -0.86 -5.86
CA PRO A 46 3.92 -0.98 -7.20
C PRO A 46 5.45 -1.03 -7.16
N THR A 47 6.07 -1.66 -8.16
CA THR A 47 7.53 -1.75 -8.27
C THR A 47 8.20 -0.40 -8.54
N ASP A 48 7.43 0.55 -9.07
CA ASP A 48 7.83 1.93 -9.39
C ASP A 48 7.39 2.94 -8.32
N ALA A 49 6.86 2.48 -7.19
CA ALA A 49 6.46 3.38 -6.10
C ALA A 49 7.68 3.89 -5.31
N ASP A 50 7.50 5.04 -4.65
CA ASP A 50 8.49 5.55 -3.71
C ASP A 50 8.75 4.54 -2.58
N ALA A 51 9.89 4.71 -1.89
CA ALA A 51 10.19 3.93 -0.70
C ALA A 51 9.07 4.08 0.34
N LEU A 52 8.78 3.00 1.07
CA LEU A 52 7.87 3.08 2.21
C LEU A 52 8.53 3.88 3.34
N PRO A 53 7.75 4.61 4.16
CA PRO A 53 8.29 5.23 5.37
C PRO A 53 8.75 4.15 6.36
N GLU A 54 9.60 4.53 7.31
CA GLU A 54 9.93 3.65 8.44
C GLU A 54 8.67 3.32 9.25
N GLU A 55 8.66 2.13 9.88
CA GLU A 55 7.54 1.69 10.71
C GLU A 55 7.26 2.69 11.83
N GLN A 56 5.98 2.94 12.10
CA GLN A 56 5.50 3.87 13.14
C GLN A 56 5.89 5.35 12.97
N VAL A 57 6.54 5.73 11.86
CA VAL A 57 6.77 7.15 11.54
C VAL A 57 5.50 7.80 11.01
N HIS A 58 5.09 8.88 11.65
CA HIS A 58 3.91 9.64 11.25
C HIS A 58 4.17 10.42 9.97
N CYS A 59 3.34 10.18 8.97
CA CYS A 59 3.46 10.78 7.65
C CYS A 59 2.09 11.08 7.04
N GLU A 60 2.09 11.96 6.04
CA GLU A 60 0.97 12.10 5.11
C GLU A 60 1.17 11.11 3.96
N LEU A 61 0.32 10.10 3.91
CA LEU A 61 0.41 9.00 2.97
C LEU A 61 -0.45 9.28 1.74
N SER A 62 0.08 8.99 0.56
CA SER A 62 -0.61 9.17 -0.72
C SER A 62 -0.83 7.83 -1.43
N PHE A 63 -2.06 7.62 -1.89
CA PHE A 63 -2.48 6.39 -2.56
C PHE A 63 -3.28 6.68 -3.81
N GLU A 64 -3.15 5.77 -4.78
CA GLU A 64 -4.06 5.71 -5.91
C GLU A 64 -5.19 4.71 -5.64
N VAL A 65 -6.42 5.20 -5.75
CA VAL A 65 -7.64 4.40 -5.79
C VAL A 65 -7.85 3.93 -7.23
N ILE A 66 -7.73 2.62 -7.42
CA ILE A 66 -8.00 1.94 -8.69
C ILE A 66 -9.33 1.23 -8.54
N ALA A 67 -10.40 1.86 -9.03
CA ALA A 67 -11.74 1.29 -9.07
C ALA A 67 -11.89 0.44 -10.34
N GLY A 68 -12.00 -0.87 -10.18
CA GLY A 68 -12.42 -1.79 -11.24
C GLY A 68 -13.90 -2.10 -11.13
N GLU A 69 -14.49 -2.68 -12.19
CA GLU A 69 -15.92 -2.99 -12.25
C GLU A 69 -16.40 -3.92 -11.11
N LYS A 70 -15.52 -4.78 -10.58
CA LYS A 70 -15.85 -5.74 -9.52
C LYS A 70 -15.14 -5.49 -8.20
N PHE A 71 -14.03 -4.77 -8.21
CA PHE A 71 -13.20 -4.58 -7.02
C PHE A 71 -12.49 -3.24 -7.07
N THR A 72 -12.36 -2.62 -5.89
CA THR A 72 -11.53 -1.44 -5.70
C THR A 72 -10.25 -1.87 -4.98
N LYS A 73 -9.10 -1.40 -5.48
CA LYS A 73 -7.80 -1.61 -4.84
C LYS A 73 -7.12 -0.27 -4.57
N LEU A 74 -6.32 -0.24 -3.51
CA LEU A 74 -5.40 0.85 -3.22
C LEU A 74 -3.99 0.47 -3.66
N ALA A 75 -3.33 1.39 -4.35
CA ALA A 75 -1.92 1.31 -4.71
C ALA A 75 -1.16 2.44 -4.01
N TYR A 76 -0.08 2.09 -3.34
CA TYR A 76 0.82 3.06 -2.72
C TYR A 76 1.47 3.95 -3.78
N ARG A 77 1.56 5.25 -3.50
CA ARG A 77 2.24 6.21 -4.37
C ARG A 77 3.48 6.80 -3.69
N GLY A 78 3.33 7.27 -2.45
CA GLY A 78 4.43 7.86 -1.70
C GLY A 78 3.96 8.45 -0.38
N TYR A 79 4.84 9.21 0.27
CA TYR A 79 4.57 9.86 1.55
C TYR A 79 5.33 11.17 1.70
N ASN A 80 4.82 12.06 2.55
CA ASN A 80 5.53 13.22 3.06
C ASN A 80 5.69 13.09 4.58
N LEU A 81 6.86 13.46 5.11
CA LEU A 81 7.05 13.57 6.56
C LEU A 81 6.23 14.73 7.11
N LEU A 82 5.62 14.52 8.28
CA LEU A 82 4.86 15.53 9.02
C LEU A 82 5.75 16.32 9.98
#